data_AF-A0A183A0P9-F1
#
_entry.id   AF-A0A183A0P9-F1
#
_cell.length_a   1.000
_cell.length_b   1.000
_cell.length_c   1.000
_cell.angle_alpha   90.00
_cell.angle_beta   90.00
_cell.angle_gamma   90.00
#
_symmetry.space_group_name_H-M   'P 1'
#
loop_
_entity.id
_entity.type
_entity.pdbx_description
1 polymer ?
#
loop_
_entity_poly.entity_id
_entity_poly.type
_entity_poly.pdbx_seq_one_letter_code
_entity_poly.pdbx_strand_id
1 'polypeptide(L)'
;MFVASLFGIVEAVWNTQISVLLGNLFNEHEPDVAVSFSLYRCIQSIMAAVTFSYCNALQLHWHMLLFVIWATAGLACFSYAYWSHLRRTHRNRLG
;
A
#
# COMPACT_ATOMS: atom_id res chain seq x y z
N MET A 1 -8.79 22.72 -2.76
CA MET A 1 -7.48 22.91 -2.09
C MET A 1 -7.36 22.01 -0.85
N PHE A 2 -8.22 22.15 0.16
CA PHE A 2 -8.17 21.33 1.38
C PHE A 2 -8.18 19.80 1.14
N VAL A 3 -9.09 19.29 0.29
CA VAL A 3 -9.19 17.85 -0.03
C VAL A 3 -7.92 17.32 -0.69
N ALA A 4 -7.32 18.09 -1.61
CA ALA A 4 -6.07 17.71 -2.27
C ALA A 4 -4.89 17.67 -1.28
N SER A 5 -4.85 18.61 -0.33
CA SER A 5 -3.84 18.61 0.74
C SER A 5 -3.97 17.38 1.66
N LEU A 6 -5.18 17.04 2.09
CA LEU A 6 -5.42 15.83 2.90
C LEU A 6 -5.08 14.56 2.12
N PHE A 7 -5.39 14.53 0.83
CA PHE A 7 -5.06 13.41 -0.05
C PHE A 7 -3.53 13.22 -0.15
N GLY A 8 -2.79 14.32 -0.36
CA GLY A 8 -1.33 14.29 -0.37
C GLY A 8 -0.73 13.83 0.97
N ILE A 9 -1.32 14.21 2.10
CA ILE A 9 -0.92 13.73 3.43
C ILE A 9 -1.16 12.22 3.54
N VAL A 10 -2.33 11.73 3.11
CA VAL A 10 -2.67 10.30 3.12
C VAL A 10 -1.67 9.50 2.27
N GLU A 11 -1.36 9.96 1.06
CA GLU A 11 -0.39 9.28 0.19
C GLU A 11 1.01 9.23 0.82
N ALA A 12 1.46 10.32 1.45
CA ALA A 12 2.74 10.36 2.13
C ALA A 12 2.80 9.37 3.30
N VAL A 13 1.78 9.36 4.17
CA VAL A 13 1.70 8.43 5.30
C VAL A 13 1.67 6.98 4.81
N TRP A 14 0.87 6.70 3.77
CA TRP A 14 0.77 5.34 3.21
C TRP A 14 2.11 4.83 2.68
N ASN A 15 2.85 5.68 1.95
CA ASN A 15 4.14 5.33 1.40
C ASN A 15 5.18 5.01 2.51
N THR A 16 5.17 5.77 3.62
CA THR A 16 6.01 5.48 4.78
C THR A 16 5.61 4.18 5.46
N GLN A 17 4.31 3.93 5.67
CA GLN A 17 3.81 2.73 6.35
C GLN A 17 4.17 1.45 5.60
N ILE A 18 4.04 1.43 4.26
CA ILE A 18 4.45 0.29 3.45
C ILE A 18 5.96 0.09 3.48
N SER A 19 6.74 1.18 3.41
CA SER A 19 8.20 1.10 3.47
C SER A 19 8.70 0.47 4.78
N VAL A 20 8.10 0.87 5.91
CA VAL A 20 8.42 0.28 7.22
C VAL A 20 7.97 -1.18 7.31
N LEU A 21 6.78 -1.52 6.79
CA LEU A 21 6.30 -2.90 6.80
C LEU A 21 7.19 -3.83 5.97
N LEU A 22 7.58 -3.41 4.76
CA LEU A 22 8.50 -4.18 3.89
C LEU A 22 9.88 -4.35 4.55
N GLY A 23 10.41 -3.27 5.14
CA GLY A 23 11.67 -3.32 5.87
C GLY A 23 11.65 -4.26 7.08
N ASN A 24 10.51 -4.36 7.78
CA ASN A 24 10.36 -5.29 8.91
C ASN A 24 10.17 -6.75 8.43
N LEU A 25 9.45 -6.98 7.33
CA LEU A 25 9.14 -8.33 6.85
C LEU A 25 10.36 -9.05 6.25
N PHE A 26 11.24 -8.31 5.56
CA PHE A 26 12.40 -8.84 4.84
C PHE A 26 13.73 -8.53 5.54
N ASN A 27 13.71 -8.05 6.79
CA ASN A 27 14.90 -7.61 7.53
C ASN A 27 16.00 -8.68 7.63
N GLU A 28 15.63 -9.97 7.62
CA GLU A 28 16.57 -11.09 7.72
C GLU A 28 17.23 -11.47 6.38
N HIS A 29 16.72 -11.00 5.23
CA HIS A 29 17.26 -11.27 3.89
C HIS A 29 17.34 -9.97 3.08
N GLU A 30 18.42 -9.20 3.31
CA GLU A 30 18.72 -7.92 2.63
C GLU A 30 18.53 -7.90 1.09
N PRO A 31 18.83 -8.95 0.30
CA PRO A 31 18.57 -8.89 -1.15
C PRO A 31 17.08 -8.85 -1.52
N ASP A 32 16.19 -9.37 -0.67
CA ASP A 32 14.77 -9.51 -0.99
C ASP A 32 13.98 -8.20 -0.74
N VAL A 33 14.48 -7.34 0.14
CA VAL A 33 13.89 -6.03 0.46
C VAL A 33 13.81 -5.16 -0.80
N ALA A 34 14.94 -4.99 -1.49
CA ALA A 34 15.05 -4.12 -2.66
C ALA A 34 14.15 -4.58 -3.82
N VAL A 35 14.04 -5.90 -4.01
CA VAL A 35 13.15 -6.50 -5.01
C VAL A 35 11.69 -6.21 -4.67
N SER A 36 11.29 -6.33 -3.41
CA SER A 36 9.93 -6.04 -2.95
C SER A 36 9.54 -4.57 -3.15
N PHE A 37 10.45 -3.64 -2.86
CA PHE A 37 10.27 -2.21 -3.13
C PHE A 37 10.13 -1.89 -4.62
N SER A 38 10.96 -2.51 -5.46
CA SER A 38 10.90 -2.33 -6.91
C SER A 38 9.57 -2.83 -7.48
N LEU A 39 9.12 -4.01 -7.03
CA LEU A 39 7.85 -4.59 -7.43
C LEU A 39 6.66 -3.71 -7.01
N TYR A 40 6.69 -3.15 -5.80
CA TYR A 40 5.67 -2.20 -5.32
C TYR A 40 5.56 -0.98 -6.23
N ARG A 41 6.70 -0.38 -6.62
CA ARG A 41 6.71 0.79 -7.50
C ARG A 41 6.30 0.46 -8.94
N CYS A 42 6.56 -0.75 -9.40
CA CYS A 42 6.06 -1.27 -10.67
C CYS A 42 4.52 -1.35 -10.66
N ILE A 43 3.95 -1.95 -9.62
CA ILE A 43 2.49 -2.07 -9.48
C ILE A 43 1.85 -0.67 -9.39
N GLN A 44 2.42 0.26 -8.63
CA GLN A 44 1.93 1.65 -8.60
C GLN A 44 1.89 2.28 -10.01
N SER A 45 2.95 2.10 -10.81
CA SER A 45 3.00 2.64 -12.17
C SER A 45 1.98 1.98 -13.09
N ILE A 46 1.75 0.67 -12.96
CA ILE A 46 0.72 -0.05 -13.73
C ILE A 46 -0.67 0.47 -13.34
N MET A 47 -0.95 0.63 -12.05
CA MET A 47 -2.22 1.17 -11.58
C MET A 47 -2.45 2.61 -12.05
N ALA A 48 -1.40 3.44 -12.09
CA ALA A 48 -1.47 4.78 -12.65
C ALA A 48 -1.74 4.75 -14.17
N ALA A 49 -1.11 3.86 -14.92
CA ALA A 49 -1.37 3.69 -16.35
C ALA A 49 -2.81 3.23 -16.62
N VAL A 50 -3.29 2.25 -15.85
CA VAL A 50 -4.69 1.77 -15.88
C VAL A 50 -5.67 2.90 -15.58
N THR A 51 -5.37 3.70 -14.55
CA THR A 51 -6.13 4.90 -14.16
C THR A 51 -6.21 5.89 -15.31
N PHE A 52 -5.10 6.18 -15.99
CA PHE A 52 -5.07 7.05 -17.17
C PHE A 52 -5.85 6.47 -18.36
N SER A 53 -5.81 5.15 -18.59
CA SER A 53 -6.57 4.51 -19.68
C SER A 53 -8.09 4.61 -19.47
N TYR A 54 -8.59 4.41 -18.25
CA TYR A 54 -10.03 4.52 -17.96
C TYR A 54 -10.51 5.97 -17.77
N CYS A 55 -9.60 6.94 -17.66
CA CYS A 55 -9.91 8.35 -17.42
C CYS A 55 -10.78 8.99 -18.51
N ASN A 56 -10.68 8.54 -19.76
CA ASN A 56 -11.48 9.08 -20.87
C ASN A 56 -12.92 8.52 -20.94
N ALA A 57 -13.20 7.39 -20.27
CA ALA A 57 -14.48 6.69 -20.36
C ALA A 57 -15.33 6.79 -19.07
N LEU A 58 -14.72 7.03 -17.91
CA LEU A 58 -15.40 7.08 -16.61
C LEU A 58 -15.57 8.52 -16.11
N GLN A 59 -16.81 8.88 -15.79
CA GLN A 59 -17.17 10.14 -15.13
C GLN A 59 -16.50 10.23 -13.74
N LEU A 60 -15.98 11.41 -13.36
CA LEU A 60 -15.14 11.68 -12.18
C LEU A 60 -15.59 11.00 -10.87
N HIS A 61 -16.90 10.91 -10.65
CA HIS A 61 -17.48 10.29 -9.46
C HIS A 61 -17.18 8.79 -9.35
N TRP A 62 -17.13 8.07 -10.48
CA TRP A 62 -16.91 6.63 -10.44
C TRP A 62 -15.47 6.29 -10.09
N HIS A 63 -14.54 7.17 -10.45
CA HIS A 63 -13.12 7.04 -10.13
C HIS A 63 -12.86 7.12 -8.62
N MET A 64 -13.56 8.03 -7.93
CA MET A 64 -13.45 8.20 -6.48
C MET A 64 -13.97 7.00 -5.71
N LEU A 65 -15.06 6.38 -6.17
CA LEU A 65 -15.64 5.20 -5.53
C LEU A 65 -14.72 3.96 -5.70
N LEU A 66 -14.16 3.77 -6.89
CA LEU A 66 -13.15 2.73 -7.12
C LEU A 66 -11.92 2.94 -6.25
N PHE A 67 -11.47 4.18 -6.10
CA PHE A 67 -10.37 4.53 -5.20
C PHE A 67 -10.70 4.17 -3.74
N VAL A 68 -11.90 4.49 -3.24
CA VAL A 68 -12.30 4.17 -1.86
C VAL A 68 -12.40 2.65 -1.65
N ILE A 69 -12.92 1.89 -2.61
CA ILE A 69 -12.99 0.43 -2.53
C ILE A 69 -11.58 -0.17 -2.48
N TRP A 70 -10.68 0.27 -3.36
CA TRP A 70 -9.30 -0.21 -3.35
C TRP A 70 -8.53 0.22 -2.10
N ALA A 71 -8.76 1.44 -1.60
CA ALA A 71 -8.14 1.94 -0.38
C ALA A 71 -8.60 1.16 0.87
N THR A 72 -9.89 0.86 0.98
CA THR A 72 -10.45 0.07 2.09
C THR A 72 -9.95 -1.38 2.04
N ALA A 73 -9.89 -1.99 0.85
CA ALA A 73 -9.31 -3.31 0.66
C ALA A 73 -7.81 -3.34 1.00
N GLY A 74 -7.05 -2.32 0.56
CA GLY A 74 -5.64 -2.16 0.87
C GLY A 74 -5.38 -2.02 2.37
N LEU A 75 -6.19 -1.21 3.08
CA LEU A 75 -6.08 -1.02 4.52
C LEU A 75 -6.42 -2.30 5.31
N ALA A 76 -7.45 -3.05 4.87
CA ALA A 76 -7.79 -4.34 5.44
C ALA A 76 -6.65 -5.37 5.26
N CYS A 77 -6.06 -5.41 4.06
CA CYS A 77 -4.91 -6.28 3.79
C CYS A 77 -3.70 -5.90 4.65
N PHE A 78 -3.39 -4.59 4.76
CA PHE A 78 -2.28 -4.09 5.56
C PHE A 78 -2.43 -4.43 7.04
N SER A 79 -3.62 -4.18 7.62
CA SER A 79 -3.91 -4.50 9.02
C SER A 79 -3.83 -6.01 9.29
N TYR A 80 -4.33 -6.84 8.37
CA TYR A 80 -4.19 -8.29 8.46
C TYR A 80 -2.72 -8.75 8.41
N ALA A 81 -1.93 -8.22 7.46
CA ALA A 81 -0.51 -8.54 7.32
C ALA A 81 0.28 -8.14 8.57
N TYR A 82 0.06 -6.93 9.08
CA TYR A 82 0.68 -6.43 10.31
C TYR A 82 0.35 -7.33 11.51
N TRP A 83 -0.93 -7.67 11.68
CA TRP A 83 -1.37 -8.56 12.76
C TRP A 83 -0.78 -9.97 12.63
N SER A 84 -0.64 -10.48 11.40
CA SER A 84 0.01 -11.77 11.14
C SER A 84 1.48 -11.76 11.54
N HIS A 85 2.20 -10.68 11.25
CA HIS A 85 3.60 -10.51 11.66
C HIS A 85 3.72 -10.43 13.18
N LEU A 86 2.89 -9.61 13.83
CA LEU A 86 2.90 -9.46 15.29
C LEU A 86 2.64 -10.81 16.00
N ARG A 87 1.66 -11.60 15.51
CA ARG A 87 1.40 -12.95 16.02
C ARG A 87 2.60 -13.88 15.91
N ARG A 88 3.38 -13.80 14.83
CA ARG A 88 4.60 -14.60 14.66
C ARG A 88 5.68 -14.18 15.65
N THR A 89 5.89 -12.88 15.83
CA THR A 89 6.89 -12.35 16.77
C THR A 89 6.54 -12.68 18.23
N HIS A 90 5.28 -12.56 18.64
CA HIS A 90 4.87 -12.94 20.01
C HIS A 90 4.99 -14.45 20.26
N ARG A 91 4.69 -15.29 19.26
CA ARG A 91 4.85 -16.75 19.38
C ARG A 91 6.33 -17.16 19.54
N ASN A 92 7.25 -16.50 18.84
CA ASN A 92 8.69 -16.78 18.95
C ASN A 92 9.34 -16.31 20.26
N ARG A 93 8.64 -15.54 21.10
CA ARG A 93 9.13 -15.11 22.42
C ARG A 93 8.67 -16.01 23.59
N LEU A 94 7.78 -16.95 23.34
CA LEU A 94 7.18 -17.82 24.36
C LEU A 94 7.61 -19.30 24.24
N GLY A 95 8.44 -19.65 23.26
CA GLY A 95 9.12 -20.94 23.13
C GLY A 95 10.62 -20.74 23.19
#